data_AF-A0A1S3B9E1-F1
#
_entry.id   AF-A0A1S3B9E1-F1
#
_cell.length_a   1.000
_cell.length_b   1.000
_cell.length_c   1.000
_cell.angle_alpha   90.00
_cell.angle_beta   90.00
_cell.angle_gamma   90.00
#
_symmetry.space_group_name_H-M   'P 1'
#
loop_
_entity.id
_entity.type
_entity.pdbx_description
1 polymer ?
#
loop_
_entity_poly.entity_id
_entity_poly.type
_entity_poly.pdbx_seq_one_letter_code
_entity_poly.pdbx_strand_id
1 'polypeptide(L)'
;MRLFSLVSKMEGRSHIIAAIWAAVVVVTAAVWSGAGAQQVPCYFIFGDSLVDNGNNNQLQSLARADYLPYGIDFGGPTGRFSNGKTTVDVIAELLGFDDYIPPYATARGRDILRGVNYASAAAGIREETGRQLGGRISFSGQVENYQNTVSQVVDLLGDEDSAAEYLSKCIYSIGLGSNDYLNNYFMPQFYSTGNQYTPQQYSENLIQQYAEQLRLLYNYGARKFVLFGIGQIGCSPNELAQNSPDGRTCVQRINSANQIFNAGLKSLVDQFNNNQADAKFIYIDSFGIFQDVIDNPSAFGFRVVNTGCCGVGRNNGQITCLPFQTPCSNRDEYLFWDAFHPTEAGNTVVGRRAYSAQRPTDAYPVDIRRLAQL
;
A
#
# COMPACT_ATOMS: atom_id res chain seq x y z
N MET A 1 -56.41 -36.12 36.78
CA MET A 1 -56.26 -34.95 35.87
C MET A 1 -54.95 -34.18 36.14
N ARG A 2 -53.79 -34.84 36.22
CA ARG A 2 -52.48 -34.20 36.49
C ARG A 2 -51.29 -34.76 35.69
N LEU A 3 -51.52 -35.63 34.69
CA LEU A 3 -50.46 -36.13 33.82
C LEU A 3 -50.37 -35.40 32.45
N PHE A 4 -51.47 -34.80 31.98
CA PHE A 4 -51.50 -34.07 30.70
C PHE A 4 -50.82 -32.68 30.74
N SER A 5 -50.58 -32.12 31.93
CA SER A 5 -49.94 -30.79 32.07
C SER A 5 -48.40 -30.82 31.95
N LEU A 6 -47.76 -31.97 32.12
CA LEU A 6 -46.30 -32.10 32.07
C LEU A 6 -45.79 -32.35 30.64
N VAL A 7 -46.53 -33.11 29.84
CA VAL A 7 -46.16 -33.42 28.45
C VAL A 7 -46.23 -32.18 27.55
N SER A 8 -47.28 -31.35 27.68
CA SER A 8 -47.42 -30.08 26.95
C SER A 8 -46.33 -29.05 27.31
N LYS A 9 -45.80 -29.10 28.54
CA LYS A 9 -44.71 -28.21 28.98
C LYS A 9 -43.33 -28.64 28.48
N MET A 10 -43.15 -29.91 28.10
CA MET A 10 -41.92 -30.44 27.51
C MET A 10 -41.84 -30.19 26.00
N GLU A 11 -42.95 -30.32 25.28
CA GLU A 11 -43.01 -30.00 23.84
C GLU A 11 -42.73 -28.52 23.57
N GLY A 12 -43.33 -27.62 24.36
CA GLY A 12 -43.06 -26.17 24.24
C GLY A 12 -41.59 -25.80 24.51
N ARG A 13 -40.91 -26.50 25.42
CA ARG A 13 -39.47 -26.28 25.69
C ARG A 13 -38.58 -26.79 24.54
N SER A 14 -38.96 -27.88 23.88
CA SER A 14 -38.22 -28.41 22.73
C SER A 14 -38.28 -27.47 21.52
N HIS A 15 -39.44 -26.84 21.28
CA HIS A 15 -39.58 -25.83 20.21
C HIS A 15 -38.82 -24.54 20.50
N ILE A 16 -38.77 -24.10 21.77
CA ILE A 16 -38.00 -22.91 22.18
C ILE A 16 -36.49 -23.19 22.05
N ILE A 17 -36.02 -24.37 22.48
CA ILE A 17 -34.61 -24.75 22.35
C ILE A 17 -34.23 -24.86 20.87
N ALA A 18 -35.06 -25.49 20.02
CA ALA A 18 -34.81 -25.57 18.57
C ALA A 18 -34.79 -24.19 17.90
N ALA A 19 -35.68 -23.27 18.30
CA ALA A 19 -35.70 -21.89 17.79
C ALA A 19 -34.47 -21.08 18.25
N ILE A 20 -33.99 -21.29 19.48
CA ILE A 20 -32.75 -20.68 19.98
C ILE A 20 -31.53 -21.23 19.22
N TRP A 21 -31.46 -22.54 18.97
CA TRP A 21 -30.39 -23.14 18.17
C TRP A 21 -30.43 -22.67 16.71
N ALA A 22 -31.61 -22.58 16.09
CA ALA A 22 -31.74 -22.04 14.73
C ALA A 22 -31.36 -20.54 14.67
N ALA A 23 -31.75 -19.74 15.65
CA ALA A 23 -31.36 -18.34 15.75
C ALA A 23 -29.85 -18.18 16.00
N VAL A 24 -29.24 -19.00 16.85
CA VAL A 24 -27.79 -19.02 17.06
C VAL A 24 -27.06 -19.45 15.80
N VAL A 25 -27.54 -20.46 15.07
CA VAL A 25 -26.95 -20.90 13.78
C VAL A 25 -27.06 -19.81 12.71
N VAL A 26 -28.20 -19.11 12.61
CA VAL A 26 -28.40 -17.99 11.67
C VAL A 26 -27.55 -16.79 12.06
N VAL A 27 -27.40 -16.48 13.34
CA VAL A 27 -26.52 -15.42 13.83
C VAL A 27 -25.05 -15.80 13.61
N THR A 28 -24.64 -17.05 13.82
CA THR A 28 -23.27 -17.49 13.49
C THR A 28 -23.01 -17.51 11.99
N ALA A 29 -24.00 -17.83 11.15
CA ALA A 29 -23.87 -17.77 9.70
C ALA A 29 -23.80 -16.32 9.19
N ALA A 30 -24.55 -15.40 9.81
CA ALA A 30 -24.50 -13.97 9.49
C ALA A 30 -23.23 -13.27 10.02
N VAL A 31 -22.59 -13.82 11.06
CA VAL A 31 -21.31 -13.32 11.59
C VAL A 31 -20.12 -13.87 10.79
N TRP A 32 -20.32 -14.88 9.93
CA TRP A 32 -19.30 -15.46 9.04
C TRP A 32 -19.45 -15.06 7.56
N SER A 33 -20.30 -14.09 7.24
CA SER A 33 -20.42 -13.50 5.91
C SER A 33 -19.88 -12.06 5.90
N GLY A 34 -18.66 -11.88 6.42
CA GLY A 34 -18.01 -10.57 6.61
C GLY A 34 -17.00 -10.17 5.52
N ALA A 35 -16.70 -11.04 4.55
CA ALA A 35 -15.96 -10.67 3.35
C ALA A 35 -16.97 -10.43 2.22
N GLY A 36 -17.03 -9.20 1.71
CA GLY A 36 -17.76 -8.94 0.47
C GLY A 36 -17.18 -9.80 -0.66
N ALA A 37 -18.01 -10.21 -1.62
CA ALA A 37 -17.52 -10.97 -2.77
C ALA A 37 -16.38 -10.22 -3.47
N GLN A 38 -15.34 -10.96 -3.87
CA GLN A 38 -14.18 -10.43 -4.58
C GLN A 38 -14.64 -9.59 -5.80
N GLN A 39 -14.20 -8.33 -5.86
CA GLN A 39 -14.72 -7.35 -6.81
C GLN A 39 -13.97 -7.32 -8.14
N VAL A 40 -12.70 -7.74 -8.14
CA VAL A 40 -11.85 -7.86 -9.33
C VAL A 40 -11.09 -9.18 -9.28
N PRO A 41 -10.83 -9.83 -10.43
CA PRO A 41 -10.21 -11.16 -10.42
C PRO A 41 -8.77 -11.13 -9.90
N CYS A 42 -8.05 -10.02 -10.06
CA CYS A 42 -6.67 -9.92 -9.62
C CYS A 42 -6.21 -8.52 -9.26
N TYR A 43 -5.18 -8.44 -8.41
CA TYR A 43 -4.61 -7.19 -7.91
C TYR A 43 -3.07 -7.21 -7.96
N PHE A 44 -2.49 -6.40 -8.84
CA PHE A 44 -1.04 -6.27 -9.01
C PHE A 44 -0.53 -4.98 -8.35
N ILE A 45 0.60 -5.08 -7.65
CA ILE A 45 1.13 -3.99 -6.83
C ILE A 45 2.58 -3.70 -7.21
N PHE A 46 2.89 -2.43 -7.44
CA PHE A 46 4.21 -1.90 -7.75
C PHE A 46 4.52 -0.79 -6.76
N GLY A 47 5.73 -0.76 -6.22
CA GLY A 47 6.05 0.24 -5.21
C GLY A 47 7.41 0.10 -4.57
N ASP A 48 7.54 0.77 -3.44
CA ASP A 48 8.72 0.71 -2.59
C ASP A 48 8.41 0.02 -1.24
N SER A 49 9.17 0.36 -0.20
CA SER A 49 9.03 -0.22 1.14
C SER A 49 7.67 0.05 1.79
N LEU A 50 6.92 1.06 1.34
CA LEU A 50 5.57 1.34 1.84
C LEU A 50 4.59 0.20 1.55
N VAL A 51 4.89 -0.64 0.57
CA VAL A 51 4.02 -1.72 0.10
C VAL A 51 4.76 -3.04 -0.17
N ASP A 52 6.08 -3.12 0.05
CA ASP A 52 6.83 -4.38 0.01
C ASP A 52 6.32 -5.34 1.10
N ASN A 53 6.17 -6.61 0.74
CA ASN A 53 5.74 -7.67 1.63
C ASN A 53 6.64 -8.91 1.61
N GLY A 54 7.86 -8.79 1.08
CA GLY A 54 8.90 -9.82 1.18
C GLY A 54 9.86 -9.93 0.00
N ASN A 55 9.79 -9.05 -1.00
CA ASN A 55 10.69 -9.14 -2.16
C ASN A 55 12.14 -8.80 -1.80
N ASN A 56 12.36 -8.00 -0.76
CA ASN A 56 13.71 -7.67 -0.29
C ASN A 56 14.37 -8.71 0.63
N ASN A 57 13.64 -9.73 1.11
CA ASN A 57 14.12 -10.63 2.18
C ASN A 57 15.38 -11.43 1.80
N GLN A 58 15.57 -11.71 0.50
CA GLN A 58 16.73 -12.46 -0.01
C GLN A 58 17.73 -11.59 -0.77
N LEU A 59 17.48 -10.28 -0.85
CA LEU A 59 18.43 -9.35 -1.46
C LEU A 59 19.53 -9.01 -0.45
N GLN A 60 20.75 -8.83 -0.96
CA GLN A 60 21.85 -8.26 -0.19
C GLN A 60 21.61 -6.76 -0.03
N SER A 61 20.78 -6.40 0.94
CA SER A 61 20.25 -5.05 1.14
C SER A 61 20.17 -4.68 2.62
N LEU A 62 20.44 -3.41 2.92
CA LEU A 62 20.15 -2.79 4.21
C LEU A 62 18.64 -2.45 4.34
N ALA A 63 17.92 -2.36 3.22
CA ALA A 63 16.48 -2.12 3.20
C ALA A 63 15.72 -3.44 3.35
N ARG A 64 15.67 -3.95 4.58
CA ARG A 64 14.97 -5.18 4.97
C ARG A 64 14.12 -4.97 6.23
N ALA A 65 13.02 -5.69 6.31
CA ALA A 65 12.08 -5.69 7.44
C ALA A 65 11.61 -7.11 7.80
N ASP A 66 12.41 -8.13 7.49
CA ASP A 66 12.15 -9.53 7.81
C ASP A 66 12.77 -9.95 9.15
N TYR A 67 12.67 -9.06 10.14
CA TYR A 67 13.09 -9.29 11.52
C TYR A 67 12.16 -8.59 12.51
N LEU A 68 12.08 -9.12 13.73
CA LEU A 68 11.30 -8.49 14.80
C LEU A 68 11.89 -7.12 15.19
N PRO A 69 11.04 -6.12 15.50
CA PRO A 69 9.61 -6.22 15.75
C PRO A 69 8.71 -5.93 14.53
N TYR A 70 9.22 -5.88 13.29
CA TYR A 70 8.34 -5.74 12.12
C TYR A 70 7.35 -6.91 12.06
N GLY A 71 6.10 -6.62 11.66
CA GLY A 71 5.03 -7.60 11.58
C GLY A 71 4.55 -8.17 12.92
N ILE A 72 4.87 -7.54 14.06
CA ILE A 72 4.45 -7.98 15.40
C ILE A 72 2.92 -8.13 15.53
N ASP A 73 2.13 -7.33 14.81
CA ASP A 73 0.66 -7.40 14.79
C ASP A 73 0.11 -8.24 13.65
N PHE A 74 0.98 -8.78 12.80
CA PHE A 74 0.66 -9.54 11.59
C PHE A 74 1.04 -11.02 11.70
N GLY A 75 1.44 -11.48 12.89
CA GLY A 75 1.87 -12.86 13.14
C GLY A 75 3.35 -13.12 12.87
N GLY A 76 4.14 -12.10 12.53
CA GLY A 76 5.59 -12.20 12.37
C GLY A 76 6.15 -11.34 11.23
N PRO A 77 7.49 -11.24 11.13
CA PRO A 77 8.14 -10.39 10.14
C PRO A 77 8.10 -11.01 8.74
N THR A 78 7.23 -10.50 7.88
CA THR A 78 7.14 -10.97 6.48
C THR A 78 8.04 -10.19 5.52
N GLY A 79 8.61 -9.06 5.95
CA GLY A 79 9.24 -8.07 5.07
C GLY A 79 8.41 -6.80 4.86
N ARG A 80 7.24 -6.68 5.52
CA ARG A 80 6.46 -5.43 5.57
C ARG A 80 7.14 -4.43 6.51
N PHE A 81 7.35 -3.21 6.03
CA PHE A 81 7.93 -2.12 6.82
C PHE A 81 6.87 -1.47 7.73
N SER A 82 6.19 -2.27 8.54
CA SER A 82 5.13 -1.86 9.45
C SER A 82 5.08 -2.83 10.64
N ASN A 83 4.36 -2.45 11.70
CA ASN A 83 3.95 -3.41 12.73
C ASN A 83 2.97 -4.45 12.20
N GLY A 84 2.24 -4.15 11.12
CA GLY A 84 1.40 -5.13 10.46
C GLY A 84 1.04 -4.79 9.02
N LYS A 85 -0.25 -4.62 8.72
CA LYS A 85 -0.75 -4.37 7.36
C LYS A 85 -0.15 -3.10 6.74
N THR A 86 0.11 -3.17 5.45
CA THR A 86 0.38 -2.01 4.59
C THR A 86 -0.91 -1.49 3.96
N THR A 87 -0.84 -0.32 3.31
CA THR A 87 -2.00 0.28 2.62
C THR A 87 -2.61 -0.67 1.58
N VAL A 88 -1.80 -1.43 0.84
CA VAL A 88 -2.28 -2.36 -0.20
C VAL A 88 -2.89 -3.63 0.38
N ASP A 89 -2.49 -4.05 1.58
CA ASP A 89 -3.13 -5.16 2.30
C ASP A 89 -4.56 -4.79 2.69
N VAL A 90 -4.74 -3.56 3.19
CA VAL A 90 -6.06 -3.01 3.54
C VAL A 90 -6.95 -2.90 2.30
N ILE A 91 -6.38 -2.47 1.16
CA ILE A 91 -7.12 -2.40 -0.11
C ILE A 91 -7.51 -3.79 -0.60
N ALA A 92 -6.62 -4.79 -0.51
CA ALA A 92 -6.92 -6.17 -0.90
C ALA A 92 -8.10 -6.74 -0.09
N GLU A 93 -8.13 -6.50 1.23
CA GLU A 93 -9.27 -6.89 2.08
C GLU A 93 -10.57 -6.19 1.65
N LEU A 94 -10.51 -4.88 1.37
CA LEU A 94 -11.68 -4.11 0.93
C LEU A 94 -12.17 -4.50 -0.46
N LEU A 95 -11.29 -4.99 -1.33
CA LEU A 95 -11.62 -5.58 -2.63
C LEU A 95 -12.20 -6.99 -2.52
N GLY A 96 -12.18 -7.60 -1.33
CA GLY A 96 -12.77 -8.92 -1.06
C GLY A 96 -11.87 -10.10 -1.41
N PHE A 97 -10.55 -9.93 -1.38
CA PHE A 97 -9.62 -11.06 -1.50
C PHE A 97 -9.58 -11.85 -0.18
N ASP A 98 -9.64 -13.19 -0.27
CA ASP A 98 -9.60 -14.07 0.92
C ASP A 98 -8.21 -14.09 1.60
N ASP A 99 -7.16 -13.81 0.83
CA ASP A 99 -5.76 -13.80 1.27
C ASP A 99 -5.03 -12.56 0.73
N TYR A 100 -3.98 -12.13 1.44
CA TYR A 100 -3.10 -11.06 0.97
C TYR A 100 -2.35 -11.46 -0.31
N ILE A 101 -2.09 -10.47 -1.17
CA ILE A 101 -1.37 -10.64 -2.43
C ILE A 101 0.08 -11.05 -2.16
N PRO A 102 0.60 -12.15 -2.74
CA PRO A 102 1.93 -12.67 -2.42
C PRO A 102 3.05 -11.83 -3.07
N PRO A 103 4.25 -11.77 -2.48
CA PRO A 103 5.41 -11.17 -3.15
C PRO A 103 5.83 -11.99 -4.38
N TYR A 104 6.35 -11.33 -5.39
CA TYR A 104 6.92 -11.97 -6.58
C TYR A 104 8.00 -13.02 -6.23
N ALA A 105 8.77 -12.78 -5.17
CA ALA A 105 9.76 -13.73 -4.66
C ALA A 105 9.19 -15.14 -4.41
N THR A 106 7.91 -15.25 -4.00
CA THR A 106 7.27 -16.53 -3.64
C THR A 106 6.05 -16.90 -4.49
N ALA A 107 5.46 -15.97 -5.24
CA ALA A 107 4.26 -16.23 -6.05
C ALA A 107 4.55 -17.23 -7.18
N ARG A 108 3.78 -18.32 -7.28
CA ARG A 108 3.98 -19.39 -8.28
C ARG A 108 2.65 -19.95 -8.78
N GLY A 109 2.66 -20.54 -9.98
CA GLY A 109 1.52 -21.28 -10.52
C GLY A 109 0.23 -20.46 -10.51
N ARG A 110 -0.89 -21.06 -10.08
CA ARG A 110 -2.20 -20.39 -10.07
C ARG A 110 -2.30 -19.23 -9.08
N ASP A 111 -1.41 -19.12 -8.09
CA ASP A 111 -1.43 -17.98 -7.17
C ASP A 111 -1.19 -16.67 -7.91
N ILE A 112 -0.44 -16.70 -9.02
CA ILE A 112 -0.18 -15.52 -9.85
C ILE A 112 -1.47 -14.94 -10.43
N LEU A 113 -2.49 -15.78 -10.68
CA LEU A 113 -3.76 -15.32 -11.24
C LEU A 113 -4.49 -14.38 -10.28
N ARG A 114 -4.36 -14.51 -8.95
CA ARG A 114 -4.99 -13.55 -8.01
C ARG A 114 -4.24 -12.22 -7.91
N GLY A 115 -3.06 -12.13 -8.52
CA GLY A 115 -2.21 -10.95 -8.49
C GLY A 115 -0.90 -11.20 -7.76
N VAL A 116 0.03 -10.26 -7.91
CA VAL A 116 1.39 -10.35 -7.38
C VAL A 116 1.85 -8.96 -6.94
N ASN A 117 2.57 -8.92 -5.82
CA ASN A 117 3.22 -7.74 -5.32
C ASN A 117 4.69 -7.72 -5.77
N TYR A 118 5.06 -6.74 -6.59
CA TYR A 118 6.39 -6.54 -7.13
C TYR A 118 7.20 -5.48 -6.37
N ALA A 119 6.60 -4.81 -5.39
CA ALA A 119 7.24 -3.73 -4.67
C ALA A 119 8.54 -4.17 -4.00
N SER A 120 9.53 -3.28 -3.97
CA SER A 120 10.84 -3.56 -3.42
C SER A 120 11.33 -2.38 -2.60
N ALA A 121 11.71 -2.61 -1.34
CA ALA A 121 12.23 -1.55 -0.50
C ALA A 121 13.47 -0.86 -1.12
N ALA A 122 13.58 0.44 -0.87
CA ALA A 122 14.54 1.38 -1.49
C ALA A 122 14.37 1.61 -3.00
N ALA A 123 13.40 0.97 -3.67
CA ALA A 123 13.17 1.19 -5.09
C ALA A 123 12.74 2.64 -5.39
N GLY A 124 13.25 3.17 -6.50
CA GLY A 124 12.77 4.40 -7.12
C GLY A 124 12.37 4.19 -8.57
N ILE A 125 11.89 5.26 -9.16
CA ILE A 125 11.60 5.38 -10.59
C ILE A 125 12.92 5.34 -11.37
N ARG A 126 13.95 6.03 -10.87
CA ARG A 126 15.28 6.05 -11.49
C ARG A 126 16.07 4.81 -11.11
N GLU A 127 16.88 4.35 -12.04
CA GLU A 127 17.71 3.17 -11.86
C GLU A 127 18.72 3.30 -10.73
N GLU A 128 19.30 4.47 -10.50
CA GLU A 128 20.30 4.64 -9.45
C GLU A 128 19.74 4.87 -8.05
N THR A 129 18.45 5.21 -7.94
CA THR A 129 17.81 5.49 -6.65
C THR A 129 17.95 4.31 -5.69
N GLY A 130 18.33 4.61 -4.44
CA GLY A 130 18.41 3.63 -3.36
C GLY A 130 19.59 2.66 -3.41
N ARG A 131 20.49 2.76 -4.40
CA ARG A 131 21.64 1.84 -4.56
C ARG A 131 22.61 1.85 -3.36
N GLN A 132 22.71 2.96 -2.63
CA GLN A 132 23.52 3.07 -1.42
C GLN A 132 23.06 2.12 -0.30
N LEU A 133 21.82 1.63 -0.37
CA LEU A 133 21.26 0.65 0.56
C LEU A 133 21.47 -0.80 0.09
N GLY A 134 22.08 -1.03 -1.08
CA GLY A 134 22.36 -2.36 -1.63
C GLY A 134 21.32 -2.82 -2.65
N GLY A 135 21.01 -4.11 -2.64
CA GLY A 135 20.08 -4.76 -3.56
C GLY A 135 18.65 -4.21 -3.46
N ARG A 136 18.07 -3.91 -4.61
CA ARG A 136 16.70 -3.41 -4.79
C ARG A 136 16.22 -3.68 -6.21
N ILE A 137 14.91 -3.75 -6.42
CA ILE A 137 14.30 -3.89 -7.76
C ILE A 137 13.66 -2.54 -8.11
N SER A 138 14.29 -1.78 -9.01
CA SER A 138 13.78 -0.48 -9.50
C SER A 138 12.43 -0.62 -10.20
N PHE A 139 11.73 0.49 -10.48
CA PHE A 139 10.43 0.41 -11.15
C PHE A 139 10.49 -0.39 -12.46
N SER A 140 11.53 -0.17 -13.27
CA SER A 140 11.72 -0.93 -14.52
C SER A 140 11.86 -2.44 -14.25
N GLY A 141 12.65 -2.84 -13.26
CA GLY A 141 12.79 -4.25 -12.87
C GLY A 141 11.50 -4.85 -12.32
N GLN A 142 10.64 -4.05 -11.67
CA GLN A 142 9.32 -4.51 -11.25
C GLN A 142 8.40 -4.75 -12.45
N VAL A 143 8.47 -3.88 -13.47
CA VAL A 143 7.76 -4.08 -14.74
C VAL A 143 8.29 -5.32 -15.48
N GLU A 144 9.59 -5.57 -15.49
CA GLU A 144 10.17 -6.80 -16.06
C GLU A 144 9.64 -8.06 -15.35
N ASN A 145 9.56 -8.04 -14.01
CA ASN A 145 8.95 -9.13 -13.24
C ASN A 145 7.46 -9.34 -13.58
N TYR A 146 6.73 -8.25 -13.87
CA TYR A 146 5.36 -8.34 -14.36
C TYR A 146 5.29 -8.92 -15.77
N GLN A 147 6.19 -8.57 -16.68
CA GLN A 147 6.22 -9.16 -18.03
C GLN A 147 6.43 -10.68 -17.95
N ASN A 148 7.35 -11.15 -17.09
CA ASN A 148 7.55 -12.57 -16.83
C ASN A 148 6.31 -13.26 -16.24
N THR A 149 5.55 -12.51 -15.43
CA THR A 149 4.28 -12.97 -14.88
C THR A 149 3.22 -13.10 -15.97
N VAL A 150 3.11 -12.12 -16.87
CA VAL A 150 2.17 -12.18 -18.00
C VAL A 150 2.43 -13.39 -18.88
N SER A 151 3.69 -13.72 -19.20
CA SER A 151 4.00 -14.95 -19.94
C SER A 151 3.48 -16.22 -19.24
N GLN A 152 3.60 -16.31 -17.92
CA GLN A 152 3.03 -17.43 -17.16
C GLN A 152 1.50 -17.43 -17.15
N VAL A 153 0.87 -16.24 -17.12
CA VAL A 153 -0.59 -16.12 -17.22
C VAL A 153 -1.09 -16.61 -18.59
N VAL A 154 -0.38 -16.29 -19.68
CA VAL A 154 -0.66 -16.81 -21.02
C VAL A 154 -0.61 -18.33 -21.01
N ASP A 155 0.45 -18.93 -20.46
CA ASP A 155 0.57 -20.40 -20.38
C ASP A 155 -0.55 -21.05 -19.54
N LEU A 156 -0.95 -20.39 -18.44
CA LEU A 156 -1.99 -20.91 -17.54
C LEU A 156 -3.41 -20.81 -18.11
N LEU A 157 -3.67 -19.77 -18.92
CA LEU A 157 -4.98 -19.51 -19.50
C LEU A 157 -5.12 -20.06 -20.93
N GLY A 158 -4.00 -20.43 -21.55
CA GLY A 158 -3.92 -21.19 -22.80
C GLY A 158 -3.56 -20.35 -24.03
N ASP A 159 -3.83 -19.04 -24.01
CA ASP A 159 -3.58 -18.14 -25.13
C ASP A 159 -3.50 -16.66 -24.70
N GLU A 160 -2.98 -15.82 -25.60
CA GLU A 160 -2.77 -14.38 -25.36
C GLU A 160 -4.07 -13.59 -25.24
N ASP A 161 -5.12 -13.96 -25.99
CA ASP A 161 -6.41 -13.25 -25.97
C ASP A 161 -7.11 -13.46 -24.62
N SER A 162 -7.14 -14.71 -24.14
CA SER A 162 -7.67 -15.09 -22.82
C SER A 162 -6.90 -14.39 -21.69
N ALA A 163 -5.58 -14.29 -21.80
CA ALA A 163 -4.76 -13.57 -20.83
C ALA A 163 -5.02 -12.06 -20.86
N ALA A 164 -5.09 -11.44 -22.04
CA ALA A 164 -5.39 -10.02 -22.18
C ALA A 164 -6.77 -9.66 -21.61
N GLU A 165 -7.79 -10.48 -21.90
CA GLU A 165 -9.16 -10.30 -21.38
C GLU A 165 -9.25 -10.52 -19.87
N TYR A 166 -8.40 -11.38 -19.30
CA TYR A 166 -8.32 -11.56 -17.86
C TYR A 166 -7.64 -10.37 -17.16
N LEU A 167 -6.47 -9.97 -17.66
CA LEU A 167 -5.64 -8.90 -17.10
C LEU A 167 -6.32 -7.52 -17.19
N SER A 168 -7.12 -7.29 -18.25
CA SER A 168 -7.88 -6.04 -18.41
C SER A 168 -8.88 -5.77 -17.27
N LYS A 169 -9.31 -6.80 -16.55
CA LYS A 169 -10.27 -6.70 -15.44
C LYS A 169 -9.61 -6.41 -14.10
N CYS A 170 -8.29 -6.58 -14.01
CA CYS A 170 -7.52 -6.46 -12.79
C CYS A 170 -7.17 -5.01 -12.44
N ILE A 171 -6.85 -4.78 -11.17
CA ILE A 171 -6.36 -3.48 -10.67
C ILE A 171 -4.85 -3.51 -10.51
N TYR A 172 -4.23 -2.38 -10.81
CA TYR A 172 -2.78 -2.16 -10.76
C TYR A 172 -2.51 -0.95 -9.86
N SER A 173 -1.97 -1.14 -8.67
CA SER A 173 -1.54 -0.04 -7.80
C SER A 173 -0.06 0.25 -7.97
N ILE A 174 0.28 1.52 -8.18
CA ILE A 174 1.66 1.97 -8.39
C ILE A 174 1.96 3.14 -7.44
N GLY A 175 2.89 2.92 -6.51
CA GLY A 175 3.34 3.93 -5.55
C GLY A 175 4.86 4.00 -5.49
N LEU A 176 5.46 4.83 -6.34
CA LEU A 176 6.90 5.08 -6.39
C LEU A 176 7.18 6.58 -6.51
N GLY A 177 8.37 6.99 -6.08
CA GLY A 177 8.85 8.37 -6.12
C GLY A 177 9.41 8.85 -4.79
N SER A 178 9.02 8.23 -3.67
CA SER A 178 9.47 8.64 -2.34
C SER A 178 10.99 8.52 -2.20
N ASN A 179 11.55 7.39 -2.62
CA ASN A 179 13.00 7.16 -2.62
C ASN A 179 13.74 8.05 -3.62
N ASP A 180 13.12 8.47 -4.72
CA ASP A 180 13.75 9.38 -5.67
C ASP A 180 14.01 10.76 -5.04
N TYR A 181 13.25 11.13 -3.99
CA TYR A 181 13.53 12.31 -3.17
C TYR A 181 14.42 11.99 -1.96
N LEU A 182 14.04 10.99 -1.14
CA LEU A 182 14.74 10.63 0.10
C LEU A 182 16.13 10.03 -0.13
N ASN A 183 16.20 9.06 -1.01
CA ASN A 183 17.35 8.18 -1.25
C ASN A 183 18.01 8.48 -2.62
N ASN A 184 17.86 9.72 -3.10
CA ASN A 184 18.49 10.24 -4.31
C ASN A 184 18.60 11.79 -4.28
N TYR A 185 17.54 12.53 -4.64
CA TYR A 185 17.62 13.99 -4.89
C TYR A 185 18.08 14.82 -3.69
N PHE A 186 17.60 14.52 -2.48
CA PHE A 186 18.00 15.21 -1.25
C PHE A 186 19.18 14.52 -0.53
N MET A 187 19.94 13.69 -1.25
CA MET A 187 21.05 12.91 -0.70
C MET A 187 22.38 13.19 -1.43
N PRO A 188 22.90 14.44 -1.36
CA PRO A 188 24.02 14.93 -2.17
C PRO A 188 25.36 14.23 -1.91
N GLN A 189 25.49 13.53 -0.78
CA GLN A 189 26.68 12.75 -0.44
C GLN A 189 26.82 11.46 -1.28
N PHE A 190 25.72 10.96 -1.84
CA PHE A 190 25.71 9.77 -2.69
C PHE A 190 25.32 10.07 -4.15
N TYR A 191 24.55 11.13 -4.39
CA TYR A 191 23.97 11.42 -5.70
C TYR A 191 24.16 12.88 -6.11
N SER A 192 24.44 13.12 -7.39
CA SER A 192 24.60 14.47 -7.95
C SER A 192 23.29 15.11 -8.42
N THR A 193 22.19 14.38 -8.40
CA THR A 193 20.90 14.79 -9.00
C THR A 193 20.37 16.10 -8.45
N GLY A 194 20.46 16.31 -7.13
CA GLY A 194 20.06 17.56 -6.48
C GLY A 194 20.88 18.80 -6.89
N ASN A 195 22.06 18.61 -7.49
CA ASN A 195 22.89 19.67 -8.06
C ASN A 195 22.71 19.80 -9.59
N GLN A 196 22.15 18.78 -10.24
CA GLN A 196 21.97 18.73 -11.69
C GLN A 196 20.60 19.24 -12.14
N TYR A 197 19.58 19.08 -11.29
CA TYR A 197 18.20 19.42 -11.60
C TYR A 197 17.65 20.39 -10.56
N THR A 198 16.84 21.34 -11.01
CA THR A 198 15.88 22.02 -10.13
C THR A 198 14.76 21.03 -9.73
N PRO A 199 13.98 21.30 -8.67
CA PRO A 199 12.87 20.42 -8.28
C PRO A 199 11.87 20.18 -9.42
N GLN A 200 11.61 21.21 -10.23
CA GLN A 200 10.73 21.13 -11.39
C GLN A 200 11.31 20.19 -12.46
N GLN A 201 12.56 20.39 -12.87
CA GLN A 201 13.20 19.55 -13.89
C GLN A 201 13.35 18.10 -13.44
N TYR A 202 13.63 17.87 -12.15
CA TYR A 202 13.71 16.52 -11.60
C TYR A 202 12.35 15.83 -11.65
N SER A 203 11.30 16.52 -11.20
CA SER A 203 9.92 16.02 -11.28
C SER A 203 9.51 15.69 -12.72
N GLU A 204 9.76 16.59 -13.68
CA GLU A 204 9.46 16.35 -15.10
C GLU A 204 10.16 15.09 -15.62
N ASN A 205 11.43 14.92 -15.27
CA ASN A 205 12.20 13.74 -15.66
C ASN A 205 11.71 12.45 -15.00
N LEU A 206 11.30 12.49 -13.73
CA LEU A 206 10.68 11.35 -13.05
C LEU A 206 9.34 10.98 -13.70
N ILE A 207 8.50 11.97 -13.99
CA ILE A 207 7.19 11.78 -14.62
C ILE A 207 7.32 11.18 -16.02
N GLN A 208 8.32 11.60 -16.80
CA GLN A 208 8.61 11.01 -18.10
C GLN A 208 8.93 9.51 -17.98
N GLN A 209 9.86 9.14 -17.10
CA GLN A 209 10.26 7.73 -16.89
C GLN A 209 9.10 6.91 -16.30
N TYR A 210 8.33 7.48 -15.38
CA TYR A 210 7.14 6.83 -14.83
C TYR A 210 6.12 6.52 -15.93
N ALA A 211 5.87 7.47 -16.85
CA ALA A 211 4.97 7.28 -17.97
C ALA A 211 5.44 6.20 -18.94
N GLU A 212 6.76 6.03 -19.15
CA GLU A 212 7.31 4.94 -19.95
C GLU A 212 6.98 3.56 -19.35
N GLN A 213 7.13 3.41 -18.03
CA GLN A 213 6.76 2.18 -17.33
C GLN A 213 5.25 1.90 -17.38
N LEU A 214 4.41 2.93 -17.22
CA LEU A 214 2.96 2.79 -17.38
C LEU A 214 2.54 2.33 -18.78
N ARG A 215 3.20 2.83 -19.83
CA ARG A 215 2.97 2.37 -21.21
C ARG A 215 3.32 0.90 -21.38
N LEU A 216 4.41 0.44 -20.77
CA LEU A 216 4.77 -0.98 -20.78
C LEU A 216 3.71 -1.83 -20.09
N LEU A 217 3.26 -1.46 -18.89
CA LEU A 217 2.18 -2.17 -18.21
C LEU A 217 0.90 -2.23 -19.05
N TYR A 218 0.50 -1.11 -19.66
CA TYR A 218 -0.66 -1.04 -20.56
C TYR A 218 -0.50 -1.96 -21.79
N ASN A 219 0.67 -1.98 -22.41
CA ASN A 219 0.96 -2.86 -23.54
C ASN A 219 0.92 -4.35 -23.14
N TYR A 220 1.08 -4.66 -21.85
CA TYR A 220 0.99 -6.00 -21.27
C TYR A 220 -0.35 -6.24 -20.54
N GLY A 221 -1.44 -5.68 -21.09
CA GLY A 221 -2.81 -6.03 -20.71
C GLY A 221 -3.40 -5.23 -19.53
N ALA A 222 -2.63 -4.39 -18.84
CA ALA A 222 -3.16 -3.61 -17.73
C ALA A 222 -4.14 -2.53 -18.20
N ARG A 223 -5.29 -2.38 -17.52
CA ARG A 223 -6.32 -1.37 -17.87
C ARG A 223 -6.82 -0.53 -16.72
N LYS A 224 -6.78 -0.98 -15.46
CA LYS A 224 -7.24 -0.21 -14.29
C LYS A 224 -6.08 0.18 -13.40
N PHE A 225 -5.61 1.42 -13.53
CA PHE A 225 -4.42 1.93 -12.85
C PHE A 225 -4.78 2.83 -11.69
N VAL A 226 -4.13 2.62 -10.55
CA VAL A 226 -4.24 3.42 -9.34
C VAL A 226 -2.86 3.99 -9.03
N LEU A 227 -2.68 5.28 -9.31
CA LEU A 227 -1.42 5.99 -9.08
C LEU A 227 -1.46 6.66 -7.72
N PHE A 228 -0.61 6.22 -6.79
CA PHE A 228 -0.51 6.83 -5.47
C PHE A 228 0.45 8.02 -5.52
N GLY A 229 -0.04 9.20 -5.15
CA GLY A 229 0.82 10.35 -4.90
C GLY A 229 1.79 10.08 -3.74
N ILE A 230 2.93 10.74 -3.76
CA ILE A 230 3.89 10.70 -2.67
C ILE A 230 3.28 11.37 -1.44
N GLY A 231 3.39 10.71 -0.28
CA GLY A 231 2.98 11.28 1.00
C GLY A 231 3.85 12.45 1.45
N GLN A 232 3.62 12.96 2.67
CA GLN A 232 4.39 14.08 3.21
C GLN A 232 5.74 13.65 3.78
N ILE A 233 6.72 13.44 2.89
CA ILE A 233 8.06 12.99 3.29
C ILE A 233 8.70 13.91 4.35
N GLY A 234 8.56 15.23 4.19
CA GLY A 234 9.12 16.21 5.12
C GLY A 234 8.49 16.16 6.52
N CYS A 235 7.41 15.40 6.71
CA CYS A 235 6.81 15.12 8.01
C CYS A 235 7.24 13.76 8.61
N SER A 236 8.02 12.95 7.88
CA SER A 236 8.53 11.69 8.41
C SER A 236 9.43 11.92 9.63
N PRO A 237 9.44 11.01 10.62
CA PRO A 237 10.29 11.18 11.80
C PRO A 237 11.77 11.39 11.47
N ASN A 238 12.27 10.76 10.40
CA ASN A 238 13.63 10.97 9.92
C ASN A 238 13.90 12.41 9.48
N GLU A 239 13.04 12.96 8.63
CA GLU A 239 13.19 14.34 8.14
C GLU A 239 12.99 15.36 9.26
N LEU A 240 12.07 15.09 10.18
CA LEU A 240 11.90 15.92 11.37
C LEU A 240 13.15 15.89 12.27
N ALA A 241 13.75 14.71 12.47
CA ALA A 241 14.95 14.58 13.29
C ALA A 241 16.14 15.34 12.69
N GLN A 242 16.33 15.23 11.37
CA GLN A 242 17.49 15.79 10.67
C GLN A 242 17.35 17.28 10.35
N ASN A 243 16.18 17.69 9.86
CA ASN A 243 16.02 18.96 9.16
C ASN A 243 15.00 19.91 9.81
N SER A 244 14.26 19.47 10.83
CA SER A 244 13.31 20.32 11.55
C SER A 244 13.89 20.83 12.87
N PRO A 245 14.00 22.15 13.11
CA PRO A 245 14.56 22.69 14.36
C PRO A 245 13.78 22.29 15.62
N ASP A 246 12.46 22.15 15.53
CA ASP A 246 11.58 21.80 16.65
C ASP A 246 11.18 20.30 16.67
N GLY A 247 11.51 19.55 15.61
CA GLY A 247 11.16 18.14 15.47
C GLY A 247 9.65 17.92 15.29
N ARG A 248 8.93 18.94 14.81
CA ARG A 248 7.47 18.94 14.63
C ARG A 248 7.06 19.58 13.31
N THR A 249 7.66 20.72 12.98
CA THR A 249 7.36 21.45 11.75
C THR A 249 7.91 20.68 10.56
N CYS A 250 7.03 20.28 9.64
CA CYS A 250 7.43 19.55 8.45
C CYS A 250 8.37 20.35 7.55
N VAL A 251 9.32 19.65 6.93
CA VAL A 251 10.38 20.23 6.09
C VAL A 251 9.80 20.63 4.74
N GLN A 252 9.44 21.91 4.61
CA GLN A 252 8.73 22.43 3.43
C GLN A 252 9.49 22.26 2.12
N ARG A 253 10.82 22.41 2.12
CA ARG A 253 11.63 22.20 0.90
C ARG A 253 11.39 20.83 0.26
N ILE A 254 11.18 19.81 1.09
CA ILE A 254 10.93 18.44 0.64
C ILE A 254 9.47 18.32 0.18
N ASN A 255 8.52 18.69 1.04
CA ASN A 255 7.09 18.60 0.72
C ASN A 255 6.70 19.39 -0.54
N SER A 256 7.30 20.56 -0.79
CA SER A 256 7.08 21.32 -2.03
C SER A 256 7.55 20.54 -3.27
N ALA A 257 8.67 19.83 -3.20
CA ALA A 257 9.13 18.98 -4.29
C ALA A 257 8.21 17.77 -4.51
N ASN A 258 7.71 17.16 -3.43
CA ASN A 258 6.71 16.10 -3.51
C ASN A 258 5.42 16.56 -4.19
N GLN A 259 4.94 17.77 -3.87
CA GLN A 259 3.73 18.34 -4.47
C GLN A 259 3.89 18.62 -5.97
N ILE A 260 5.07 19.07 -6.41
CA ILE A 260 5.37 19.25 -7.85
C ILE A 260 5.23 17.89 -8.58
N PHE A 261 5.81 16.83 -8.03
CA PHE A 261 5.67 15.48 -8.59
C PHE A 261 4.23 14.99 -8.60
N ASN A 262 3.51 15.14 -7.49
CA ASN A 262 2.12 14.73 -7.38
C ASN A 262 1.21 15.45 -8.39
N ALA A 263 1.45 16.74 -8.65
CA ALA A 263 0.75 17.49 -9.68
C ALA A 263 1.02 16.89 -11.07
N GLY A 264 2.27 16.55 -11.38
CA GLY A 264 2.64 15.86 -12.62
C GLY A 264 1.98 14.47 -12.75
N LEU A 265 1.92 13.70 -11.66
CA LEU A 265 1.28 12.38 -11.64
C LEU A 265 -0.23 12.48 -11.89
N LYS A 266 -0.88 13.48 -11.30
CA LYS A 266 -2.28 13.78 -11.59
C LYS A 266 -2.49 14.20 -13.05
N SER A 267 -1.58 15.00 -13.62
CA SER A 267 -1.64 15.31 -15.06
C SER A 267 -1.43 14.09 -15.95
N LEU A 268 -0.62 13.10 -15.54
CA LEU A 268 -0.52 11.83 -16.27
C LEU A 268 -1.85 11.09 -16.31
N VAL A 269 -2.63 11.09 -15.22
CA VAL A 269 -3.97 10.48 -15.20
C VAL A 269 -4.85 11.06 -16.32
N ASP A 270 -4.87 12.40 -16.46
CA ASP A 270 -5.62 13.05 -17.54
C ASP A 270 -5.09 12.67 -18.92
N GLN A 271 -3.76 12.68 -19.10
CA GLN A 271 -3.13 12.32 -20.37
C GLN A 271 -3.46 10.90 -20.79
N PHE A 272 -3.36 9.92 -19.89
CA PHE A 272 -3.66 8.53 -20.23
C PHE A 272 -5.15 8.30 -20.45
N ASN A 273 -6.03 8.87 -19.63
CA ASN A 273 -7.48 8.73 -19.81
C ASN A 273 -7.99 9.36 -21.12
N ASN A 274 -7.32 10.42 -21.60
CA ASN A 274 -7.66 11.06 -22.88
C ASN A 274 -7.12 10.30 -24.10
N ASN A 275 -6.05 9.53 -23.95
CA ASN A 275 -5.35 8.88 -25.07
C ASN A 275 -5.55 7.36 -25.13
N GLN A 276 -6.00 6.71 -24.05
CA GLN A 276 -6.23 5.26 -23.96
C GLN A 276 -7.68 5.00 -23.57
N ALA A 277 -8.57 4.91 -24.56
CA ALA A 277 -10.02 4.86 -24.33
C ALA A 277 -10.48 3.62 -23.53
N ASP A 278 -9.76 2.51 -23.67
CA ASP A 278 -10.00 1.22 -23.03
C ASP A 278 -9.35 1.08 -21.64
N ALA A 279 -8.54 2.06 -21.21
CA ALA A 279 -7.95 2.10 -19.88
C ALA A 279 -8.62 3.17 -18.99
N LYS A 280 -8.44 3.00 -17.68
CA LYS A 280 -8.88 3.90 -16.63
C LYS A 280 -7.76 4.09 -15.62
N PHE A 281 -7.29 5.32 -15.53
CA PHE A 281 -6.31 5.77 -14.56
C PHE A 281 -7.01 6.61 -13.49
N ILE A 282 -6.65 6.37 -12.24
CA ILE A 282 -7.01 7.21 -11.10
C ILE A 282 -5.76 7.60 -10.32
N TYR A 283 -5.84 8.71 -9.60
CA TYR A 283 -4.84 9.25 -8.69
C TYR A 283 -5.40 9.21 -7.27
N ILE A 284 -4.58 8.77 -6.31
CA ILE A 284 -4.88 8.84 -4.87
C ILE A 284 -4.01 9.91 -4.23
N ASP A 285 -4.63 10.86 -3.54
CA ASP A 285 -3.95 11.97 -2.89
C ASP A 285 -3.42 11.58 -1.50
N SER A 286 -2.41 10.71 -1.47
CA SER A 286 -1.77 10.28 -0.23
C SER A 286 -1.23 11.46 0.58
N PHE A 287 -0.77 12.53 -0.10
CA PHE A 287 -0.30 13.76 0.53
C PHE A 287 -1.42 14.43 1.33
N GLY A 288 -2.56 14.70 0.69
CA GLY A 288 -3.72 15.32 1.31
C GLY A 288 -4.33 14.47 2.43
N ILE A 289 -4.38 13.14 2.24
CA ILE A 289 -4.84 12.22 3.29
C ILE A 289 -3.92 12.28 4.52
N PHE A 290 -2.60 12.25 4.33
CA PHE A 290 -1.64 12.38 5.45
C PHE A 290 -1.73 13.75 6.13
N GLN A 291 -1.91 14.83 5.36
CA GLN A 291 -2.09 16.17 5.91
C GLN A 291 -3.28 16.24 6.87
N ASP A 292 -4.40 15.67 6.47
CA ASP A 292 -5.60 15.65 7.29
C ASP A 292 -5.40 14.90 8.62
N VAL A 293 -4.65 13.79 8.58
CA VAL A 293 -4.28 13.02 9.78
C VAL A 293 -3.34 13.79 10.69
N ILE A 294 -2.34 14.49 10.13
CA ILE A 294 -1.38 15.28 10.91
C ILE A 294 -2.06 16.49 11.55
N ASP A 295 -2.98 17.14 10.84
CA ASP A 295 -3.68 18.32 11.34
C ASP A 295 -4.74 17.97 12.40
N ASN A 296 -5.37 16.80 12.28
CA ASN A 296 -6.47 16.38 13.16
C ASN A 296 -6.27 14.96 13.73
N PRO A 297 -5.14 14.66 14.40
CA PRO A 297 -4.75 13.28 14.73
C PRO A 297 -5.76 12.54 15.61
N SER A 298 -6.35 13.25 16.57
CA SER A 298 -7.34 12.68 17.49
C SER A 298 -8.62 12.20 16.78
N ALA A 299 -8.99 12.81 15.65
CA ALA A 299 -10.15 12.37 14.86
C ALA A 299 -9.94 10.98 14.22
N PHE A 300 -8.67 10.56 14.09
CA PHE A 300 -8.27 9.27 13.54
C PHE A 300 -7.72 8.32 14.62
N GLY A 301 -7.76 8.71 15.90
CA GLY A 301 -7.25 7.89 17.00
C GLY A 301 -5.75 8.06 17.30
N PHE A 302 -5.03 8.92 16.57
CA PHE A 302 -3.61 9.15 16.81
C PHE A 302 -3.37 10.18 17.92
N ARG A 303 -2.31 9.94 18.70
CA ARG A 303 -1.73 10.89 19.65
C ARG A 303 -0.33 11.35 19.27
N VAL A 304 0.40 10.52 18.52
CA VAL A 304 1.79 10.78 18.13
C VAL A 304 1.93 10.71 16.62
N VAL A 305 2.16 11.86 15.99
CA VAL A 305 2.28 11.98 14.52
C VAL A 305 3.66 12.40 14.03
N ASN A 306 4.60 12.68 14.94
CA ASN A 306 5.92 13.20 14.61
C ASN A 306 7.06 12.29 15.03
N THR A 307 6.78 11.14 15.64
CA THR A 307 7.78 10.22 16.23
C THR A 307 7.46 8.79 15.83
N GLY A 308 8.48 8.00 15.48
CA GLY A 308 8.33 6.57 15.22
C GLY A 308 8.02 5.79 16.50
N CYS A 309 7.12 4.81 16.42
CA CYS A 309 6.85 3.91 17.53
C CYS A 309 8.07 3.05 17.89
N CYS A 310 8.90 2.70 16.90
CA CYS A 310 10.19 2.05 17.05
C CYS A 310 11.28 2.89 16.36
N GLY A 311 12.51 2.81 16.83
CA GLY A 311 13.65 3.55 16.28
C GLY A 311 14.49 4.21 17.37
N VAL A 312 15.55 4.89 16.98
CA VAL A 312 16.55 5.46 17.90
C VAL A 312 16.82 6.92 17.56
N GLY A 313 17.13 7.69 18.60
CA GLY A 313 17.52 9.08 18.51
C GLY A 313 16.33 10.02 18.50
N ARG A 314 16.57 11.24 18.03
CA ARG A 314 15.56 12.29 17.94
C ARG A 314 14.37 11.81 17.09
N ASN A 315 13.15 12.03 17.58
CA ASN A 315 11.89 11.58 16.97
C ASN A 315 11.82 10.05 16.71
N ASN A 316 12.70 9.23 17.32
CA ASN A 316 12.94 7.84 16.90
C ASN A 316 13.20 7.71 15.39
N GLY A 317 13.73 8.77 14.77
CA GLY A 317 13.83 8.90 13.31
C GLY A 317 15.25 8.85 12.77
N GLN A 318 16.29 8.91 13.62
CA GLN A 318 17.68 8.92 13.13
C GLN A 318 18.13 7.53 12.66
N ILE A 319 17.69 6.50 13.37
CA ILE A 319 17.91 5.10 13.01
C ILE A 319 16.55 4.42 13.08
N THR A 320 16.21 3.68 12.02
CA THR A 320 15.01 2.86 11.99
C THR A 320 15.02 1.77 13.06
N CYS A 321 13.93 1.03 13.17
CA CYS A 321 13.77 0.00 14.18
C CYS A 321 14.90 -1.04 14.14
N LEU A 322 15.54 -1.29 15.29
CA LEU A 322 16.61 -2.28 15.39
C LEU A 322 16.05 -3.68 15.69
N PRO A 323 16.76 -4.76 15.31
CA PRO A 323 16.36 -6.12 15.64
C PRO A 323 16.08 -6.30 17.14
N PHE A 324 14.93 -6.89 17.45
CA PHE A 324 14.43 -7.16 18.81
C PHE A 324 14.24 -5.93 19.70
N GLN A 325 14.23 -4.72 19.13
CA GLN A 325 13.90 -3.51 19.87
C GLN A 325 12.45 -3.59 20.40
N THR A 326 12.24 -3.16 21.64
CA THR A 326 10.87 -3.02 22.18
C THR A 326 10.22 -1.77 21.60
N PRO A 327 9.11 -1.88 20.85
CA PRO A 327 8.40 -0.73 20.31
C PRO A 327 7.59 -0.01 21.41
N CYS A 328 6.97 1.13 21.05
CA CYS A 328 6.00 1.81 21.90
C CYS A 328 4.86 0.88 22.36
N SER A 329 4.25 1.22 23.51
CA SER A 329 3.24 0.37 24.17
C SER A 329 1.92 0.28 23.41
N ASN A 330 1.40 1.43 22.92
CA ASN A 330 0.17 1.49 22.12
C ASN A 330 0.49 1.95 20.69
N ARG A 331 0.57 0.99 19.77
CA ARG A 331 0.91 1.22 18.36
C ARG A 331 -0.21 1.92 17.58
N ASP A 332 -1.45 1.75 17.99
CA ASP A 332 -2.62 2.35 17.31
C ASP A 332 -2.69 3.87 17.52
N GLU A 333 -2.01 4.39 18.55
CA GLU A 333 -1.93 5.83 18.81
C GLU A 333 -0.79 6.53 18.04
N TYR A 334 0.04 5.76 17.31
CA TYR A 334 1.18 6.28 16.54
C TYR A 334 0.90 6.23 15.04
N LEU A 335 1.15 7.33 14.34
CA LEU A 335 1.06 7.38 12.88
C LEU A 335 2.21 6.62 12.22
N PHE A 336 3.43 6.79 12.75
CA PHE A 336 4.65 6.21 12.19
C PHE A 336 5.12 5.01 13.01
N TRP A 337 5.39 3.90 12.32
CA TRP A 337 6.00 2.72 12.89
C TRP A 337 7.47 2.95 13.19
N ASP A 338 8.21 3.46 12.21
CA ASP A 338 9.63 3.73 12.31
C ASP A 338 10.00 5.13 11.78
N ALA A 339 11.25 5.31 11.38
CA ALA A 339 11.79 6.56 10.87
C ALA A 339 11.08 7.11 9.61
N PHE A 340 10.41 6.25 8.83
CA PHE A 340 9.79 6.61 7.56
C PHE A 340 8.38 6.05 7.39
N HIS A 341 8.13 4.84 7.90
CA HIS A 341 6.99 4.05 7.49
C HIS A 341 5.80 4.19 8.45
N PRO A 342 4.55 4.15 7.95
CA PRO A 342 3.36 4.23 8.79
C PRO A 342 3.14 2.95 9.60
N THR A 343 2.42 3.06 10.71
CA THR A 343 1.86 1.90 11.41
C THR A 343 0.74 1.24 10.61
N GLU A 344 0.30 0.04 11.00
CA GLU A 344 -0.94 -0.56 10.49
C GLU A 344 -2.14 0.39 10.64
N ALA A 345 -2.24 1.11 11.77
CA ALA A 345 -3.30 2.10 11.98
C ALA A 345 -3.24 3.23 10.94
N GLY A 346 -2.05 3.78 10.68
CA GLY A 346 -1.83 4.77 9.61
C GLY A 346 -2.20 4.24 8.23
N ASN A 347 -1.70 3.05 7.89
CA ASN A 347 -2.00 2.37 6.63
C ASN A 347 -3.50 2.08 6.46
N THR A 348 -4.21 1.77 7.53
CA THR A 348 -5.65 1.51 7.52
C THR A 348 -6.44 2.77 7.15
N VAL A 349 -6.05 3.94 7.66
CA VAL A 349 -6.69 5.22 7.29
C VAL A 349 -6.50 5.50 5.80
N VAL A 350 -5.28 5.36 5.29
CA VAL A 350 -4.96 5.62 3.88
C VAL A 350 -5.67 4.61 2.97
N GLY A 351 -5.57 3.31 3.27
CA GLY A 351 -6.19 2.26 2.47
C GLY A 351 -7.70 2.40 2.37
N ARG A 352 -8.38 2.75 3.48
CA ARG A 352 -9.83 2.99 3.48
C ARG A 352 -10.22 4.20 2.65
N ARG A 353 -9.48 5.31 2.74
CA ARG A 353 -9.76 6.55 1.98
C ARG A 353 -9.39 6.44 0.51
N ALA A 354 -8.36 5.65 0.18
CA ALA A 354 -8.03 5.29 -1.19
C ALA A 354 -9.14 4.42 -1.81
N TYR A 355 -9.64 3.46 -1.04
CA TYR A 355 -10.70 2.57 -1.48
C TYR A 355 -12.04 3.29 -1.67
N SER A 356 -12.50 4.01 -0.65
CA SER A 356 -13.74 4.78 -0.68
C SER A 356 -13.44 6.19 -0.19
N ALA A 357 -13.45 7.15 -1.11
CA ALA A 357 -13.10 8.53 -0.81
C ALA A 357 -14.02 9.11 0.28
N GLN A 358 -13.43 9.70 1.32
CA GLN A 358 -14.17 10.40 2.39
C GLN A 358 -14.24 11.90 2.12
N ARG A 359 -13.29 12.42 1.35
CA ARG A 359 -13.33 13.77 0.78
C ARG A 359 -13.21 13.71 -0.74
N PRO A 360 -13.79 14.68 -1.47
CA PRO A 360 -13.66 14.76 -2.93
C PRO A 360 -12.20 14.87 -3.42
N THR A 361 -11.27 15.26 -2.55
CA THR A 361 -9.85 15.40 -2.87
C THR A 361 -9.05 14.11 -2.68
N ASP A 362 -9.60 13.08 -2.02
CA ASP A 362 -8.85 11.85 -1.68
C ASP A 362 -8.45 11.06 -2.92
N ALA A 363 -9.27 11.13 -3.97
CA ALA A 363 -9.05 10.43 -5.23
C ALA A 363 -9.52 11.27 -6.42
N TYR A 364 -8.96 10.99 -7.60
CA TYR A 364 -9.30 11.67 -8.84
C TYR A 364 -9.13 10.75 -10.06
N PRO A 365 -10.06 10.71 -11.03
CA PRO A 365 -11.39 11.33 -11.00
C PRO A 365 -12.39 10.58 -10.11
N VAL A 366 -12.10 9.32 -9.75
CA VAL A 366 -12.92 8.46 -8.90
C VAL A 366 -12.03 7.65 -7.95
N ASP A 367 -12.61 7.01 -6.93
CA ASP A 367 -11.91 6.13 -6.00
C ASP A 367 -11.78 4.68 -6.51
N ILE A 368 -11.03 3.83 -5.78
CA ILE A 368 -10.79 2.44 -6.18
C ILE A 368 -12.10 1.64 -6.17
N ARG A 369 -13.02 1.89 -5.23
CA ARG A 369 -14.33 1.23 -5.19
C ARG A 369 -15.11 1.47 -6.48
N ARG A 370 -15.10 2.70 -7.01
CA ARG A 370 -15.74 2.98 -8.29
C ARG A 370 -14.98 2.40 -9.47
N LEU A 371 -13.64 2.43 -9.45
CA LEU A 371 -12.80 1.82 -10.47
C LEU A 371 -13.03 0.31 -10.60
N ALA A 372 -13.23 -0.39 -9.47
CA ALA A 372 -13.49 -1.83 -9.44
C ALA A 372 -14.79 -2.23 -10.17
N GLN A 373 -15.74 -1.30 -10.30
CA GLN A 373 -17.05 -1.52 -10.95
C GLN A 373 -17.04 -1.25 -12.46
N LEU A 374 -15.95 -0.68 -13.00
CA LEU A 374 -15.76 -0.46 -14.44
C LEU A 374 -15.27 -1.74 -15.10
#